data_AF-A0A7C1R0Q6-F1
#
_entry.id   AF-A0A7C1R0Q6-F1
#
_cell.length_a   1.000
_cell.length_b   1.000
_cell.length_c   1.000
_cell.angle_alpha   90.00
_cell.angle_beta   90.00
_cell.angle_gamma   90.00
#
_symmetry.space_group_name_H-M   'P 1'
#
loop_
_entity.id
_entity.type
_entity.pdbx_description
1 polymer ?
#
loop_
_entity_poly.entity_id
_entity_poly.type
_entity_poly.pdbx_seq_one_letter_code
_entity_poly.pdbx_strand_id
1 'polypeptide(L)'
;MPRKCGTCSACCRWPSVAEIDKPAREPCRFLGKQGWRCTIYAERPEACSAYHCTWIRGMGSAHDNRDRPDSCGVLIDRRSTQFGVVLVAKSLTPGAAMSAKGQRAIERTTRDEGMPCLVINDDEQIIAAAGPPDFMQEVVRKGPELGNQKDWITNIVAMAQEGRVYPGLDHGG
;
A
#
# COMPACT_ATOMS: atom_id res chain seq x y z
N MET A 1 0.84 16.46 16.64
CA MET A 1 1.08 17.26 15.41
C MET A 1 0.84 16.38 14.19
N PRO A 2 0.21 16.88 13.12
CA PRO A 2 0.03 16.12 11.89
C PRO A 2 1.39 15.79 11.25
N ARG A 3 1.52 14.57 10.72
CA ARG A 3 2.71 14.14 9.99
C ARG A 3 2.89 14.99 8.73
N LYS A 4 4.14 15.21 8.32
CA LYS A 4 4.49 15.96 7.09
C LYS A 4 5.32 15.06 6.18
N CYS A 5 5.10 15.16 4.88
CA CYS A 5 5.83 14.34 3.90
C CYS A 5 7.36 14.51 3.99
N GLY A 6 7.85 15.70 4.36
CA GLY A 6 9.28 15.99 4.42
C GLY A 6 9.92 15.86 3.04
N THR A 7 10.89 14.96 2.91
CA THR A 7 11.57 14.63 1.64
C THR A 7 10.88 13.51 0.86
N CYS A 8 9.84 12.87 1.41
CA CYS A 8 9.12 11.80 0.73
C CYS A 8 8.25 12.36 -0.41
N SER A 9 8.33 11.76 -1.60
CA SER A 9 7.52 12.10 -2.77
C SER A 9 6.85 10.89 -3.43
N ALA A 10 6.72 9.76 -2.72
CA ALA A 10 6.19 8.51 -3.26
C ALA A 10 4.80 8.66 -3.89
N CYS A 11 3.86 9.34 -3.22
CA CYS A 11 2.51 9.61 -3.75
C CYS A 11 2.49 10.62 -4.90
N CYS A 12 3.56 11.39 -5.11
CA CYS A 12 3.68 12.28 -6.26
C CYS A 12 4.28 11.58 -7.48
N ARG A 13 4.72 10.32 -7.34
CA ARG A 13 5.26 9.50 -8.44
C ARG A 13 4.27 8.43 -8.86
N TRP A 14 3.65 7.76 -7.89
CA TRP A 14 2.88 6.54 -8.13
C TRP A 14 1.53 6.69 -8.84
N PRO A 15 0.54 7.38 -8.28
CA PRO A 15 -0.79 7.47 -8.89
C PRO A 15 -0.76 8.29 -10.17
N SER A 16 -1.67 7.98 -11.09
CA SER A 16 -2.06 8.93 -12.12
C SER A 16 -2.96 10.02 -11.52
N VAL A 17 -2.94 11.21 -12.11
CA VAL A 17 -3.82 12.32 -11.72
C VAL A 17 -4.36 12.96 -12.99
N ALA A 18 -5.62 12.68 -13.30
CA ALA A 18 -6.27 13.11 -14.53
C ALA A 18 -6.33 14.65 -14.66
N GLU A 19 -6.63 15.37 -13.57
CA GLU A 19 -6.75 16.84 -13.55
C GLU A 19 -5.50 17.59 -14.04
N ILE A 20 -4.33 16.94 -14.02
CA ILE A 20 -3.06 17.52 -14.43
C ILE A 20 -2.30 16.65 -15.44
N ASP A 21 -3.01 15.72 -16.10
CA ASP A 21 -2.46 14.78 -17.08
C ASP A 21 -1.20 14.04 -16.58
N LYS A 22 -1.16 13.73 -15.28
CA LYS A 22 -0.01 13.04 -14.70
C LYS A 22 -0.19 11.54 -14.92
N PRO A 23 0.68 10.86 -15.69
CA PRO A 23 0.65 9.41 -15.80
C PRO A 23 1.10 8.74 -14.49
N ALA A 24 0.67 7.50 -14.27
CA ALA A 24 1.12 6.70 -13.14
C ALA A 24 2.62 6.40 -13.25
N ARG A 25 3.30 6.22 -12.12
CA ARG A 25 4.74 5.92 -11.99
C ARG A 25 5.73 7.00 -12.45
N GLU A 26 5.28 8.06 -13.10
CA GLU A 26 6.17 9.16 -13.48
C GLU A 26 6.21 10.25 -12.40
N PRO A 27 7.35 10.93 -12.20
CA PRO A 27 7.42 12.09 -11.33
C PRO A 27 6.43 13.17 -11.78
N CYS A 28 5.59 13.66 -10.86
CA CYS A 28 4.73 14.81 -11.12
C CYS A 28 5.58 16.02 -11.56
N ARG A 29 5.16 16.71 -12.63
CA ARG A 29 5.82 17.92 -13.16
C ARG A 29 5.94 19.06 -12.15
N PHE A 30 5.13 19.05 -11.11
CA PHE A 30 5.16 20.04 -10.03
C PHE A 30 6.03 19.63 -8.82
N LEU A 31 6.78 18.53 -8.90
CA LEU A 31 7.81 18.24 -7.92
C LEU A 31 8.95 19.25 -8.05
N GLY A 32 9.41 19.78 -6.92
CA GLY A 32 10.55 20.70 -6.88
C GLY A 32 11.81 20.07 -7.45
N LYS A 33 12.79 20.90 -7.84
CA LYS A 33 14.04 20.48 -8.51
C LYS A 33 14.82 19.38 -7.78
N GLN A 34 14.67 19.28 -6.46
CA GLN A 34 15.34 18.26 -5.64
C GLN A 34 14.56 16.93 -5.56
N GLY A 35 13.43 16.80 -6.27
CA GLY A 35 12.63 15.57 -6.34
C GLY A 35 11.65 15.37 -5.18
N TRP A 36 11.44 16.40 -4.36
CA TRP A 36 10.52 16.45 -3.23
C TRP A 36 9.93 17.86 -3.08
N ARG A 37 8.84 17.97 -2.29
CA ARG A 37 7.91 19.12 -2.19
C ARG A 37 7.19 19.45 -3.49
N CYS A 38 5.87 19.58 -3.41
CA CYS A 38 5.06 20.11 -4.50
C CYS A 38 5.22 21.64 -4.58
N THR A 39 5.53 22.18 -5.76
CA THR A 39 5.67 23.62 -5.99
C THR A 39 4.34 24.36 -5.97
N ILE A 40 3.22 23.66 -6.20
CA ILE A 40 1.86 24.19 -6.18
C ILE A 40 1.04 23.64 -4.99
N TYR A 41 1.68 23.34 -3.85
CA TYR A 41 1.02 22.59 -2.78
C TYR A 41 -0.30 23.19 -2.30
N ALA A 42 -0.41 24.53 -2.23
CA ALA A 42 -1.64 25.21 -1.83
C ALA A 42 -2.74 25.16 -2.91
N GLU A 43 -2.36 25.06 -4.17
CA GLU A 43 -3.23 25.09 -5.36
C GLU A 43 -3.37 23.69 -5.98
N ARG A 44 -3.05 22.65 -5.22
CA ARG A 44 -3.04 21.27 -5.72
C ARG A 44 -4.45 20.84 -6.14
N PRO A 45 -4.57 20.05 -7.23
CA PRO A 45 -5.86 19.53 -7.71
C PRO A 45 -6.59 18.73 -6.62
N GLU A 46 -7.89 18.54 -6.79
CA GLU A 46 -8.75 17.88 -5.80
C GLU A 46 -8.22 16.47 -5.48
N ALA A 47 -7.91 15.68 -6.51
CA ALA A 47 -7.33 14.35 -6.37
C ALA A 47 -6.05 14.34 -5.50
N CYS A 48 -5.19 15.35 -5.65
CA CYS A 48 -3.98 15.47 -4.82
C CYS A 48 -4.27 15.95 -3.39
N SER A 49 -5.34 16.73 -3.19
CA SER A 49 -5.71 17.28 -1.88
C SER A 49 -6.50 16.32 -1.00
N ALA A 50 -7.33 15.48 -1.63
CA ALA A 50 -8.10 14.44 -0.97
C ALA A 50 -7.26 13.21 -0.62
N TYR A 51 -6.21 12.92 -1.40
CA TYR A 51 -5.38 11.74 -1.21
C TYR A 51 -4.46 11.84 0.03
N HIS A 52 -4.49 10.78 0.85
CA HIS A 52 -3.62 10.62 2.00
C HIS A 52 -3.14 9.16 2.11
N CYS A 53 -1.83 8.91 2.03
CA CYS A 53 -1.27 7.58 2.29
C CYS A 53 -1.46 7.18 3.76
N THR A 54 -1.42 5.89 4.06
CA THR A 54 -1.60 5.40 5.44
C THR A 54 -0.65 6.06 6.43
N TRP A 55 0.61 6.26 6.04
CA TRP A 55 1.60 6.93 6.87
C TRP A 55 1.20 8.36 7.20
N ILE A 56 0.71 9.19 6.25
CA ILE A 56 0.29 10.56 6.58
C ILE A 56 -0.97 10.58 7.45
N ARG A 57 -1.83 9.57 7.31
CA ARG A 57 -3.05 9.37 8.13
C ARG A 57 -2.76 8.93 9.58
N GLY A 58 -1.50 8.64 9.91
CA GLY A 58 -1.10 8.30 11.28
C GLY A 58 -0.81 6.82 11.49
N MET A 59 -0.89 5.98 10.46
CA MET A 59 -0.66 4.53 10.59
C MET A 59 0.84 4.18 10.54
N GLY A 60 1.25 3.13 11.24
CA GLY A 60 2.65 2.74 11.37
C GLY A 60 3.45 3.67 12.29
N SER A 61 4.76 3.49 12.37
CA SER A 61 5.62 4.20 13.33
C SER A 61 5.73 5.70 13.03
N ALA A 62 5.19 6.52 13.95
CA ALA A 62 5.30 7.96 13.92
C ALA A 62 6.68 8.46 14.36
N HIS A 63 7.32 7.74 15.29
CA HIS A 63 8.44 8.26 16.08
C HIS A 63 9.75 8.34 15.31
N ASP A 64 9.95 7.46 14.32
CA ASP A 64 11.24 7.28 13.64
C ASP A 64 11.13 7.33 12.11
N ASN A 65 9.95 7.63 11.56
CA ASN A 65 9.67 7.63 10.12
C ASN A 65 10.02 6.32 9.40
N ARG A 66 10.27 5.20 10.10
CA ARG A 66 10.74 3.95 9.47
C ARG A 66 9.73 3.35 8.50
N ASP A 67 8.45 3.67 8.66
CA ASP A 67 7.38 3.20 7.78
C ASP A 67 6.90 4.29 6.81
N ARG A 68 7.60 5.43 6.73
CA ARG A 68 7.38 6.43 5.69
C ARG A 68 7.75 5.80 4.33
N PRO A 69 6.98 6.02 3.25
CA PRO A 69 7.16 5.26 2.01
C PRO A 69 8.58 5.28 1.42
N ASP A 70 9.25 6.43 1.41
CA ASP A 70 10.63 6.57 0.95
C ASP A 70 11.65 5.83 1.84
N SER A 71 11.28 5.51 3.08
CA SER A 71 12.13 4.86 4.08
C SER A 71 11.93 3.34 4.11
N CYS A 72 10.69 2.87 3.95
CA CYS A 72 10.37 1.45 3.91
C CYS A 72 10.35 0.85 2.49
N GLY A 73 10.29 1.69 1.46
CA GLY A 73 10.20 1.25 0.07
C GLY A 73 8.79 0.82 -0.36
N VAL A 74 7.76 1.07 0.45
CA VAL A 74 6.37 0.67 0.15
C VAL A 74 5.44 1.86 0.31
N LEU A 75 4.64 2.14 -0.71
CA LEU A 75 3.48 3.04 -0.58
C LEU A 75 2.28 2.20 -0.19
N ILE A 76 1.65 2.53 0.94
CA ILE A 76 0.40 1.90 1.37
C ILE A 76 -0.71 2.95 1.31
N ASP A 77 -1.81 2.63 0.62
CA ASP A 77 -3.02 3.42 0.52
C ASP A 77 -4.25 2.61 0.93
N ARG A 78 -5.31 3.33 1.28
CA ARG A 78 -6.60 2.74 1.67
C ARG A 78 -7.53 2.83 0.47
N ARG A 79 -8.06 1.70 0.01
CA ARG A 79 -8.99 1.65 -1.12
C ARG A 79 -10.36 1.15 -0.68
N SER A 80 -11.40 1.81 -1.17
CA SER A 80 -12.78 1.33 -1.04
C SER A 80 -13.04 0.33 -2.16
N THR A 81 -13.59 -0.82 -1.80
CA THR A 81 -13.99 -1.89 -2.72
C THR A 81 -15.46 -2.22 -2.49
N GLN A 82 -16.05 -3.05 -3.36
CA GLN A 82 -17.42 -3.55 -3.16
C GLN A 82 -17.58 -4.41 -1.89
N PHE A 83 -16.48 -4.93 -1.35
CA PHE A 83 -16.46 -5.77 -0.14
C PHE A 83 -16.05 -4.99 1.11
N GLY A 84 -16.00 -3.66 1.03
CA GLY A 84 -15.53 -2.79 2.09
C GLY A 84 -14.15 -2.22 1.81
N VAL A 85 -13.51 -1.73 2.86
CA VAL A 85 -12.24 -1.01 2.75
C VAL A 85 -11.08 -1.98 2.96
N VAL A 86 -10.09 -1.94 2.07
CA VAL A 86 -8.84 -2.70 2.21
C VAL A 86 -7.64 -1.75 2.14
N LEU A 87 -6.51 -2.20 2.67
CA LEU A 87 -5.22 -1.56 2.40
C LEU A 87 -4.63 -2.15 1.12
N VAL A 88 -3.89 -1.33 0.38
CA VAL A 88 -3.13 -1.77 -0.79
C VAL A 88 -1.70 -1.29 -0.62
N ALA A 89 -0.75 -2.21 -0.75
CA ALA A 89 0.67 -1.96 -0.66
C ALA A 89 1.32 -2.10 -2.04
N LYS A 90 2.12 -1.10 -2.40
CA LYS A 90 2.85 -1.06 -3.66
C LYS A 90 4.34 -0.85 -3.43
N SER A 91 5.16 -1.68 -4.06
CA SER A 91 6.61 -1.57 -3.97
C SER A 91 7.10 -0.35 -4.75
N LEU A 92 7.91 0.53 -4.14
CA LEU A 92 8.52 1.68 -4.83
C LEU A 92 9.67 1.29 -5.76
N THR A 93 10.28 0.14 -5.51
CA THR A 93 11.31 -0.51 -6.33
C THR A 93 11.01 -2.00 -6.41
N PRO A 94 11.48 -2.75 -7.43
CA PRO A 94 11.25 -4.19 -7.52
C PRO A 94 11.60 -4.91 -6.21
N GLY A 95 10.67 -5.73 -5.72
CA GLY A 95 10.84 -6.51 -4.49
C GLY A 95 10.81 -5.72 -3.18
N ALA A 96 10.57 -4.40 -3.18
CA ALA A 96 10.64 -3.59 -1.96
C ALA A 96 9.66 -4.02 -0.87
N ALA A 97 8.45 -4.46 -1.23
CA ALA A 97 7.53 -5.07 -0.29
C ALA A 97 8.20 -6.25 0.42
N MET A 98 8.77 -7.19 -0.33
CA MET A 98 9.42 -8.39 0.23
C MET A 98 10.70 -8.12 1.02
N SER A 99 11.22 -6.89 1.06
CA SER A 99 12.35 -6.54 1.93
C SER A 99 11.93 -6.44 3.40
N ALA A 100 12.82 -6.75 4.34
CA ALA A 100 12.53 -6.65 5.78
C ALA A 100 11.93 -5.29 6.21
N LYS A 101 12.26 -4.19 5.50
CA LYS A 101 11.68 -2.86 5.77
C LYS A 101 10.25 -2.73 5.25
N GLY A 102 9.99 -3.16 4.02
CA GLY A 102 8.65 -3.16 3.45
C GLY A 102 7.72 -4.10 4.21
N GLN A 103 8.23 -5.28 4.56
CA GLN A 103 7.52 -6.28 5.33
C GLN A 103 7.03 -5.76 6.67
N ARG A 104 7.95 -5.23 7.48
CA ARG A 104 7.62 -4.60 8.76
C ARG A 104 6.57 -3.49 8.62
N ALA A 105 6.67 -2.65 7.60
CA ALA A 105 5.73 -1.54 7.40
C ALA A 105 4.31 -2.04 7.09
N ILE A 106 4.18 -3.07 6.25
CA ILE A 106 2.89 -3.69 5.92
C ILE A 106 2.29 -4.35 7.15
N GLU A 107 3.03 -5.22 7.83
CA GLU A 107 2.57 -5.95 9.02
C GLU A 107 2.16 -5.03 10.18
N ARG A 108 2.90 -3.94 10.39
CA ARG A 108 2.53 -2.96 11.40
C ARG A 108 1.24 -2.24 11.03
N THR A 109 1.13 -1.80 9.77
CA THR A 109 -0.07 -1.09 9.29
C THR A 109 -1.32 -1.98 9.38
N THR A 110 -1.23 -3.26 8.98
CA THR A 110 -2.37 -4.18 9.06
C THR A 110 -2.76 -4.49 10.50
N ARG A 111 -1.77 -4.67 11.39
CA ARG A 111 -1.99 -4.94 12.81
C ARG A 111 -2.62 -3.74 13.52
N ASP A 112 -2.09 -2.54 13.31
CA ASP A 112 -2.55 -1.32 13.99
C ASP A 112 -4.00 -0.97 13.59
N GLU A 113 -4.37 -1.21 12.33
CA GLU A 113 -5.71 -0.87 11.79
C GLU A 113 -6.70 -2.04 11.86
N GLY A 114 -6.24 -3.27 12.12
CA GLY A 114 -7.09 -4.47 12.01
C GLY A 114 -7.61 -4.70 10.59
N MET A 115 -6.86 -4.28 9.56
CA MET A 115 -7.30 -4.30 8.18
C MET A 115 -6.43 -5.23 7.31
N PRO A 116 -7.03 -5.94 6.33
CA PRO A 116 -6.27 -6.66 5.34
C PRO A 116 -5.53 -5.70 4.40
N CYS A 117 -4.37 -6.13 3.92
CA CYS A 117 -3.53 -5.44 2.97
C CYS A 117 -3.19 -6.34 1.78
N LEU A 118 -3.47 -5.84 0.58
CA LEU A 118 -3.16 -6.49 -0.68
C LEU A 118 -1.86 -5.92 -1.23
N VAL A 119 -0.88 -6.78 -1.50
CA VAL A 119 0.37 -6.36 -2.14
C VAL A 119 0.21 -6.53 -3.64
N ILE A 120 0.41 -5.45 -4.39
CA ILE A 120 0.24 -5.44 -5.85
C ILE A 120 1.55 -5.20 -6.58
N ASN A 121 1.66 -5.75 -7.80
CA ASN A 121 2.72 -5.41 -8.75
C ASN A 121 2.39 -4.15 -9.55
N ASP A 122 3.23 -3.84 -10.54
CA ASP A 122 3.09 -2.67 -11.39
C ASP A 122 1.82 -2.69 -12.25
N ASP A 123 1.39 -3.88 -12.66
CA ASP A 123 0.18 -4.14 -13.46
C ASP A 123 -1.09 -4.25 -12.61
N GLU A 124 -1.01 -3.82 -11.34
CA GLU A 124 -2.09 -3.89 -10.35
C GLU A 124 -2.60 -5.30 -10.02
N GLN A 125 -1.81 -6.33 -10.36
CA GLN A 125 -2.11 -7.70 -9.99
C GLN A 125 -1.67 -7.95 -8.56
N ILE A 126 -2.49 -8.70 -7.82
CA ILE A 126 -2.18 -9.09 -6.44
C ILE A 126 -1.13 -10.18 -6.46
N ILE A 127 -0.03 -9.96 -5.74
CA ILE A 127 1.12 -10.86 -5.65
C ILE A 127 1.38 -11.38 -4.24
N ALA A 128 0.73 -10.80 -3.23
CA ALA A 128 0.71 -11.29 -1.85
C ALA A 128 -0.44 -10.62 -1.07
N ALA A 129 -0.75 -11.14 0.11
CA ALA A 129 -1.63 -10.47 1.08
C ALA A 129 -1.06 -10.60 2.50
N ALA A 130 -1.40 -9.63 3.35
CA ALA A 130 -1.14 -9.62 4.77
C ALA A 130 -2.38 -9.11 5.51
N GLY A 131 -2.60 -9.52 6.75
CA GLY A 131 -3.76 -9.06 7.50
C GLY A 131 -3.85 -9.70 8.88
N PRO A 132 -4.91 -9.39 9.63
CA PRO A 132 -5.23 -10.06 10.88
C PRO A 132 -5.33 -11.59 10.73
N PRO A 133 -5.03 -12.38 11.78
CA PRO A 133 -5.06 -13.84 11.74
C PRO A 133 -6.37 -14.45 11.22
N ASP A 134 -7.50 -13.92 11.66
CA ASP A 134 -8.84 -14.32 11.24
C ASP A 134 -9.07 -14.10 9.73
N PHE A 135 -8.66 -12.94 9.21
CA PHE A 135 -8.68 -12.69 7.77
C PHE A 135 -7.82 -13.70 7.01
N MET A 136 -6.62 -13.98 7.49
CA MET A 136 -5.72 -14.95 6.84
C MET A 136 -6.27 -16.37 6.88
N GLN A 137 -6.85 -16.79 8.00
CA GLN A 137 -7.52 -18.09 8.13
C GLN A 137 -8.73 -18.19 7.19
N GLU A 138 -9.51 -17.12 7.06
CA GLU A 138 -10.66 -17.10 6.15
C GLU A 138 -10.24 -17.19 4.69
N VAL A 139 -9.21 -16.45 4.30
CA VAL A 139 -8.58 -16.51 2.96
C VAL A 139 -8.12 -17.94 2.64
N VAL A 140 -7.40 -18.59 3.56
CA VAL A 140 -6.91 -19.96 3.37
C VAL A 140 -8.07 -20.95 3.30
N ARG A 141 -9.09 -20.79 4.14
CA ARG A 141 -10.21 -21.73 4.26
C ARG A 141 -11.21 -21.64 3.10
N LYS A 142 -11.66 -20.45 2.73
CA LYS A 142 -12.76 -20.22 1.78
C LYS A 142 -12.29 -19.99 0.35
N GLY A 143 -11.00 -20.02 0.13
CA GLY A 143 -10.38 -19.41 -1.03
C GLY A 143 -10.95 -19.79 -2.41
N PRO A 144 -11.11 -21.09 -2.71
CA PRO A 144 -11.68 -21.52 -3.99
C PRO A 144 -13.19 -21.25 -4.14
N GLU A 145 -13.92 -21.12 -3.03
CA GLU A 145 -15.40 -21.08 -3.00
C GLU A 145 -15.98 -19.67 -3.17
N LEU A 146 -15.14 -18.64 -3.10
CA LEU A 146 -15.55 -17.23 -3.25
C LEU A 146 -15.56 -16.76 -4.72
N GLY A 147 -15.39 -17.67 -5.68
CA GLY A 147 -15.20 -17.36 -7.09
C GLY A 147 -16.50 -17.18 -7.88
N ASN A 148 -16.83 -15.93 -8.21
CA ASN A 148 -17.42 -15.59 -9.51
C ASN A 148 -17.47 -14.07 -9.74
N GLN A 149 -16.32 -13.40 -9.86
CA GLN A 149 -16.06 -12.27 -10.78
C GLN A 149 -14.64 -11.70 -10.55
N LYS A 150 -13.67 -12.00 -11.44
CA LYS A 150 -12.31 -11.38 -11.44
C LYS A 150 -11.76 -11.09 -10.03
N ASP A 151 -11.90 -12.07 -9.14
CA ASP A 151 -11.88 -11.85 -7.69
C ASP A 151 -10.46 -11.81 -7.16
N TRP A 152 -10.12 -10.68 -6.53
CA TRP A 152 -8.91 -10.48 -5.74
C TRP A 152 -8.65 -11.62 -4.75
N ILE A 153 -9.71 -12.29 -4.27
CA ILE A 153 -9.66 -13.45 -3.39
C ILE A 153 -9.00 -14.66 -4.05
N THR A 154 -9.35 -15.00 -5.30
CA THR A 154 -8.76 -16.14 -6.01
C THR A 154 -7.24 -15.97 -6.19
N ASN A 155 -6.77 -14.75 -6.42
CA ASN A 155 -5.33 -14.45 -6.48
C ASN A 155 -4.65 -14.61 -5.12
N ILE A 156 -5.25 -14.13 -4.03
CA ILE A 156 -4.68 -14.30 -2.69
C ILE A 156 -4.58 -15.79 -2.33
N VAL A 157 -5.57 -16.57 -2.73
CA VAL A 157 -5.68 -18.01 -2.45
C VAL A 157 -4.65 -18.79 -3.25
N ALA A 158 -4.48 -18.46 -4.53
CA ALA A 158 -3.39 -18.98 -5.34
C ALA A 158 -2.01 -18.61 -4.71
N MET A 159 -1.85 -17.39 -4.21
CA MET A 159 -0.63 -16.99 -3.50
C MET A 159 -0.43 -17.75 -2.17
N ALA A 160 -1.49 -18.07 -1.43
CA ALA A 160 -1.43 -18.91 -0.24
C ALA A 160 -0.98 -20.34 -0.57
N GLN A 161 -1.48 -20.91 -1.67
CA GLN A 161 -1.08 -22.23 -2.16
C GLN A 161 0.37 -22.25 -2.67
N GLU A 162 0.86 -21.14 -3.23
CA GLU A 162 2.26 -20.97 -3.68
C GLU A 162 3.24 -20.59 -2.54
N GLY A 163 2.78 -20.45 -1.29
CA GLY A 163 3.63 -20.00 -0.17
C GLY A 163 4.07 -18.53 -0.30
N ARG A 164 3.39 -17.74 -1.12
CA ARG A 164 3.60 -16.30 -1.36
C ARG A 164 2.73 -15.41 -0.48
N VAL A 165 2.08 -16.01 0.52
CA VAL A 165 1.57 -15.30 1.70
C VAL A 165 2.76 -14.75 2.46
N TYR A 166 2.58 -13.54 2.97
CA TYR A 166 3.63 -12.81 3.64
C TYR A 166 4.21 -13.58 4.84
N PRO A 167 5.52 -13.92 4.85
CA PRO A 167 6.15 -14.64 5.95
C PRO A 167 6.34 -13.66 7.12
N GLY A 168 5.60 -13.88 8.22
CA GLY A 168 5.53 -12.96 9.36
C GLY A 168 4.20 -13.02 10.12
N LEU A 169 3.21 -13.72 9.58
CA LEU A 169 1.94 -14.07 10.23
C LEU A 169 1.94 -15.55 10.64
N ASP A 170 3.02 -15.99 11.28
CA ASP A 170 3.09 -17.36 11.78
C ASP A 170 1.91 -17.65 12.73
N HIS A 171 1.15 -18.68 12.39
CA HIS A 171 0.13 -19.28 13.22
C HIS A 171 0.72 -20.49 13.93
N GLY A 172 1.73 -20.28 14.78
CA GLY A 172 2.17 -21.33 15.71
C GLY A 172 3.66 -21.39 15.98
N GLY A 173 4.03 -20.76 17.09
CA GLY A 173 5.01 -21.24 18.06
C GLY A 173 4.51 -20.87 19.45
#